data_AF-A0AAX4EXG5-F1
#
_entry.id   AF-A0AAX4EXG5-F1
#
_cell.length_a   1.000
_cell.length_b   1.000
_cell.length_c   1.000
_cell.angle_alpha   90.00
_cell.angle_beta   90.00
_cell.angle_gamma   90.00
#
_symmetry.space_group_name_H-M   'P 1'
#
loop_
_entity.id
_entity.type
_entity.pdbx_description
1 polymer ?
#
loop_
_entity_poly.entity_id
_entity_poly.type
_entity_poly.pdbx_seq_one_letter_code
_entity_poly.pdbx_strand_id
1 'polypeptide(L)'
;MLDDPVSVSAVPLILMNQNQRNDFEEASGPFAGWPEVGSRMLTRVMTGQDLDDGWVNVQDDIYRYVVFQQGTLTVRSVIHNYLATEVVWE
;
A
#
# COMPACT_ATOMS: atom_id res chain seq x y z
N MET A 1 12.82 8.80 13.65
CA MET A 1 12.96 7.35 13.42
C MET A 1 11.62 6.79 13.82
N LEU A 2 10.97 6.01 12.96
CA LEU A 2 9.74 5.31 13.36
C LEU A 2 10.12 4.27 14.42
N ASP A 3 9.30 4.14 15.46
CA ASP A 3 9.40 3.04 16.42
C ASP A 3 9.05 1.70 15.74
N ASP A 4 9.12 0.60 16.48
CA ASP A 4 8.70 -0.71 15.97
C ASP A 4 7.23 -0.68 15.53
N PRO A 5 6.85 -1.39 14.45
CA PRO A 5 5.47 -1.42 13.99
C PRO A 5 4.55 -2.04 15.03
N VAL A 6 3.36 -1.46 15.20
CA VAL A 6 2.33 -1.98 16.11
C VAL A 6 1.62 -3.21 15.54
N SER A 7 1.66 -3.41 14.22
CA SER A 7 1.11 -4.59 13.56
C SER A 7 1.88 -4.91 12.28
N VAL A 8 2.07 -6.21 12.03
CA VAL A 8 2.63 -6.76 10.79
C VAL A 8 1.80 -7.98 10.40
N SER A 9 1.36 -8.05 9.15
CA SER A 9 0.67 -9.23 8.61
C SER A 9 1.17 -9.57 7.21
N ALA A 10 1.16 -10.88 6.90
CA ALA A 10 1.47 -11.42 5.59
C ALA A 10 0.53 -12.62 5.33
N VAL A 11 -0.39 -12.47 4.39
CA VAL A 11 -1.47 -13.44 4.16
C VAL A 11 -1.66 -13.65 2.66
N PRO A 12 -1.75 -14.90 2.17
CA PRO A 12 -2.18 -15.17 0.82
C PRO A 12 -3.57 -14.61 0.55
N LEU A 13 -3.74 -13.87 -0.54
CA LEU A 13 -4.99 -13.24 -0.95
C LEU A 13 -6.14 -14.24 -1.07
N ILE A 14 -5.85 -15.49 -1.43
CA ILE A 14 -6.85 -16.57 -1.53
C ILE A 14 -7.45 -16.98 -0.18
N LEU A 15 -6.80 -16.63 0.95
CA LEU A 15 -7.29 -16.90 2.29
C LEU A 15 -8.14 -15.75 2.86
N MET A 16 -8.17 -14.60 2.19
CA MET A 16 -9.03 -13.48 2.58
C MET A 16 -10.45 -13.73 2.09
N ASN A 17 -11.43 -13.52 2.97
CA ASN A 17 -12.82 -13.41 2.53
C ASN A 17 -13.07 -12.08 1.81
N GLN A 18 -14.22 -11.94 1.15
CA GLN A 18 -14.52 -10.76 0.35
C GLN A 18 -14.43 -9.44 1.14
N ASN A 19 -14.91 -9.42 2.39
CA ASN A 19 -14.87 -8.21 3.20
C ASN A 19 -13.42 -7.83 3.55
N GLN A 20 -12.61 -8.80 3.98
CA GLN A 20 -11.19 -8.59 4.24
C GLN A 20 -10.44 -8.11 3.00
N ARG A 21 -10.81 -8.64 1.83
CA ARG A 21 -10.22 -8.24 0.56
C ARG A 21 -10.57 -6.81 0.19
N ASN A 22 -11.84 -6.44 0.32
CA ASN A 22 -12.31 -5.08 0.06
C ASN A 22 -11.66 -4.10 1.05
N ASP A 23 -11.67 -4.41 2.35
CA ASP A 23 -11.03 -3.57 3.36
C ASP A 23 -9.53 -3.37 3.06
N PHE A 24 -8.86 -4.40 2.55
CA PHE A 24 -7.45 -4.34 2.17
C PHE A 24 -7.20 -3.46 0.93
N GLU A 25 -8.06 -3.54 -0.08
CA GLU A 25 -7.90 -2.83 -1.36
C GLU A 25 -8.47 -1.39 -1.32
N GLU A 26 -9.55 -1.14 -0.58
CA GLU A 26 -10.29 0.14 -0.56
C GLU A 26 -9.82 1.13 0.51
N ALA A 27 -9.10 0.72 1.57
CA ALA A 27 -8.76 1.65 2.66
C ALA A 27 -7.78 2.78 2.24
N SER A 28 -7.21 2.70 1.04
CA SER A 28 -6.43 3.76 0.43
C SER A 28 -7.35 4.83 -0.19
N GLY A 29 -7.92 5.71 0.64
CA GLY A 29 -8.68 6.87 0.15
C GLY A 29 -7.85 7.78 -0.78
N PRO A 30 -8.43 8.80 -1.42
CA PRO A 30 -7.82 9.58 -2.51
C PRO A 30 -6.55 10.38 -2.16
N PHE A 31 -6.10 10.34 -0.90
CA PHE A 31 -4.86 10.95 -0.41
C PHE A 31 -3.78 9.92 -0.02
N ALA A 32 -4.07 8.62 -0.15
CA ALA A 32 -3.13 7.52 -0.01
C ALA A 32 -2.17 7.52 -1.20
N GLY A 33 -1.09 8.30 -1.11
CA GLY A 33 -0.16 8.39 -2.25
C GLY A 33 0.67 9.65 -2.33
N TRP A 34 0.53 10.62 -1.42
CA TRP A 34 1.42 11.77 -1.39
C TRP A 34 2.76 11.39 -0.77
N PRO A 35 3.81 11.28 -1.57
CA PRO A 35 5.09 10.83 -1.08
C PRO A 35 5.88 12.00 -0.51
N GLU A 36 6.88 11.71 0.34
CA GLU A 36 7.74 12.75 0.86
C GLU A 36 8.49 13.47 -0.27
N VAL A 37 8.73 14.77 -0.06
CA VAL A 37 9.40 15.62 -1.04
C VAL A 37 10.80 15.08 -1.33
N GLY A 38 11.07 14.77 -2.60
CA GLY A 38 12.36 14.25 -3.06
C GLY A 38 12.49 12.72 -3.07
N SER A 39 11.45 11.97 -2.70
CA SER A 39 11.47 10.51 -2.81
C SER A 39 11.35 10.04 -4.27
N ARG A 40 11.78 8.80 -4.53
CA ARG A 40 11.57 8.15 -5.84
C ARG A 40 10.08 7.98 -6.16
N MET A 41 9.24 7.86 -5.13
CA MET A 41 7.79 7.83 -5.28
C MET A 41 7.23 9.18 -5.73
N LEU A 42 7.79 10.31 -5.26
CA LEU A 42 7.45 11.65 -5.77
C LEU A 42 7.72 11.77 -7.26
N THR A 43 8.85 11.25 -7.73
CA THR A 43 9.15 11.25 -9.17
C THR A 43 8.07 10.50 -9.94
N ARG A 44 7.64 9.33 -9.49
CA ARG A 44 6.60 8.52 -10.14
C ARG A 44 5.24 9.23 -10.18
N VAL A 45 4.81 9.75 -9.02
CA VAL A 45 3.57 10.54 -8.87
C VAL A 45 3.58 11.78 -9.77
N MET A 46 4.69 12.53 -9.79
CA MET A 46 4.82 13.74 -10.63
C MET A 46 4.88 13.44 -12.13
N THR A 47 5.34 12.25 -12.51
CA THR A 47 5.32 11.80 -13.92
C THR A 47 3.97 11.24 -14.35
N GLY A 48 2.98 11.13 -13.45
CA GLY A 48 1.67 10.56 -13.74
C GLY A 48 1.72 9.07 -14.10
N GLN A 49 2.80 8.38 -13.76
CA GLN A 49 2.93 6.94 -13.95
C GLN A 49 2.30 6.22 -12.77
N ASP A 50 1.29 5.40 -13.06
CA ASP A 50 0.83 4.31 -12.20
C ASP A 50 0.21 4.71 -10.85
N LEU A 51 -0.79 5.59 -10.89
CA LEU A 51 -1.73 5.78 -9.79
C LEU A 51 -3.09 5.18 -10.19
N ASP A 52 -3.31 3.93 -9.83
CA ASP A 52 -4.62 3.28 -9.93
C ASP A 52 -5.19 3.17 -8.51
N ASP A 53 -6.21 3.97 -8.23
CA ASP A 53 -6.93 3.99 -6.94
C ASP A 53 -6.03 4.10 -5.69
N GLY A 54 -4.97 4.91 -5.77
CA GLY A 54 -4.01 5.14 -4.68
C GLY A 54 -2.85 4.13 -4.60
N TRP A 55 -2.91 3.04 -5.37
CA TRP A 55 -1.80 2.09 -5.46
C TRP A 55 -0.73 2.57 -6.42
N VAL A 56 0.51 2.44 -5.99
CA VAL A 56 1.69 2.55 -6.85
C VAL A 56 1.96 1.16 -7.43
N ASN A 57 1.69 1.00 -8.72
CA ASN A 57 2.13 -0.17 -9.44
C ASN A 57 3.61 -0.01 -9.82
N VAL A 58 4.44 -0.97 -9.40
CA VAL A 58 5.89 -0.94 -9.65
C VAL A 58 6.26 -1.87 -10.80
N GLN A 59 5.58 -3.01 -10.87
CA GLN A 59 5.71 -4.00 -11.91
C GLN A 59 4.38 -4.70 -12.05
N ASP A 60 3.80 -4.63 -13.25
CA ASP A 60 2.51 -5.23 -13.59
C ASP A 60 2.44 -6.67 -13.11
N ASP A 61 1.36 -6.98 -12.39
CA ASP A 61 1.03 -8.28 -11.81
C ASP A 61 2.05 -8.88 -10.82
N ILE A 62 3.12 -8.15 -10.49
CA ILE A 62 4.21 -8.64 -9.65
C ILE A 62 4.34 -7.84 -8.37
N TYR A 63 4.34 -6.51 -8.43
CA TYR A 63 4.51 -5.71 -7.23
C TYR A 63 3.76 -4.39 -7.30
N ARG A 64 2.84 -4.21 -6.37
CA ARG A 64 2.15 -2.94 -6.11
C ARG A 64 2.13 -2.66 -4.61
N TYR A 65 2.15 -1.39 -4.25
CA TYR A 65 2.06 -0.99 -2.85
C TYR A 65 1.26 0.31 -2.70
N VAL A 66 0.75 0.54 -1.50
CA VAL A 66 0.14 1.80 -1.12
C VAL A 66 0.60 2.20 0.27
N VAL A 67 0.77 3.50 0.45
CA VAL A 67 1.14 4.10 1.73
C VAL A 67 0.09 5.16 2.05
N PHE A 68 -0.46 5.08 3.24
CA PHE A 68 -1.43 6.06 3.71
C PHE A 68 -1.30 6.30 5.21
N GLN A 69 -1.70 7.49 5.63
CA GLN A 69 -1.69 7.90 7.03
C GLN A 69 -3.10 8.38 7.42
N GLN A 70 -3.83 7.53 8.14
CA GLN A 70 -5.14 7.86 8.71
C GLN A 70 -5.09 7.62 10.22
N GLY A 71 -4.48 8.55 10.95
CA GLY A 71 -4.15 8.39 12.36
C GLY A 71 -2.83 7.64 12.55
N THR A 72 -2.69 6.47 11.92
CA THR A 72 -1.47 5.64 11.92
C THR A 72 -0.88 5.55 10.51
N LEU A 73 0.44 5.40 10.40
CA LEU A 73 1.10 5.12 9.13
C LEU A 73 0.87 3.65 8.77
N THR A 74 0.25 3.39 7.61
CA THR A 74 0.01 2.05 7.11
C THR A 74 0.64 1.87 5.74
N VAL A 75 1.36 0.77 5.58
CA VAL A 75 1.93 0.33 4.30
C VAL A 75 1.31 -1.01 3.94
N ARG A 76 0.68 -1.07 2.78
CA ARG A 76 0.19 -2.33 2.20
C ARG A 76 0.93 -2.64 0.91
N SER A 77 1.18 -3.92 0.66
CA SER A 77 1.76 -4.36 -0.60
C SER A 77 1.15 -5.68 -1.07
N VAL A 78 1.22 -5.91 -2.38
CA VAL A 78 0.84 -7.17 -3.01
C VAL A 78 2.01 -7.67 -3.86
N ILE A 79 2.40 -8.92 -3.65
CA ILE A 79 3.46 -9.61 -4.40
C ILE A 79 2.84 -10.73 -5.23
N HIS A 80 3.13 -10.76 -6.53
CA HIS A 80 2.67 -11.75 -7.52
C HIS A 80 1.16 -11.97 -7.54
N ASN A 81 0.36 -10.94 -7.26
CA ASN A 81 -1.10 -11.06 -7.08
C ASN A 81 -1.50 -12.19 -6.12
N TYR A 82 -0.61 -12.56 -5.20
CA TYR A 82 -0.76 -13.72 -4.32
C TYR A 82 -0.59 -13.36 -2.86
N LEU A 83 0.52 -12.72 -2.48
CA LEU A 83 0.82 -12.41 -1.09
C LEU A 83 0.47 -10.95 -0.79
N ALA A 84 -0.48 -10.74 0.12
CA ALA A 84 -0.75 -9.43 0.69
C ALA A 84 0.08 -9.23 1.96
N THR A 85 0.64 -8.03 2.12
CA THR A 85 1.33 -7.61 3.34
C THR A 85 0.73 -6.33 3.85
N GLU A 86 0.70 -6.17 5.17
CA GLU A 86 0.34 -4.92 5.83
C GLU A 86 1.30 -4.68 7.00
N VAL A 87 1.77 -3.44 7.12
CA VAL A 87 2.53 -2.99 8.27
C VAL A 87 1.95 -1.66 8.76
N VAL A 88 1.74 -1.55 10.06
CA VAL A 88 1.14 -0.38 10.70
C VAL A 88 2.09 0.14 11.78
N TRP A 89 2.30 1.45 11.80
CA TRP A 89 3.06 2.20 12.81
C TRP A 89 2.17 3.27 13.45
N GLU A 90 2.40 3.55 14.74
CA GLU A 90 1.82 4.72 15.42
C GLU A 90 2.37 6.06 14.90
#